data_AF-W2SU47-F1
#
_entry.id   AF-W2SU47-F1
#
_cell.length_a   1.000
_cell.length_b   1.000
_cell.length_c   1.000
_cell.angle_alpha   90.00
_cell.angle_beta   90.00
_cell.angle_gamma   90.00
#
_symmetry.space_group_name_H-M   'P 1'
#
loop_
_entity.id
_entity.type
_entity.pdbx_description
1 polymer ?
#
loop_
_entity_poly.entity_id
_entity_poly.type
_entity_poly.pdbx_seq_one_letter_code
_entity_poly.pdbx_strand_id
1 'polypeptide(L)'
;TSKSYAAELVEKCLDQCLEWLEEPTRNEQRRLASVLLARELAMFTATSFFLRANVFFKSIFTVIRDPKPQIRIASINALHAALTITSQREAKLKTEWYTKCYAEALNTMKINDLPKDDRTHSMLLVLNELVRIADATYERTRLEALGIRQTETSIATPIE
;
A
#
# COMPACT_ATOMS: atom_id res chain seq x y z
N THR A 1 -4.23 24.55 -14.70
CA THR A 1 -4.38 24.83 -13.26
C THR A 1 -3.61 23.79 -12.46
N SER A 2 -3.01 24.15 -11.31
CA SER A 2 -2.14 23.29 -10.49
C SER A 2 -2.71 21.88 -10.19
N LYS A 3 -4.02 21.76 -9.99
CA LYS A 3 -4.71 20.46 -9.77
C LYS A 3 -4.61 19.50 -10.96
N SER A 4 -4.65 20.01 -12.19
CA SER A 4 -4.50 19.20 -13.42
C SER A 4 -3.09 18.61 -13.52
N TYR A 5 -2.08 19.40 -13.13
CA TYR A 5 -0.69 18.96 -13.16
C TYR A 5 -0.41 17.87 -12.13
N ALA A 6 -0.96 17.99 -10.91
CA ALA A 6 -0.82 16.96 -9.88
C ALA A 6 -1.46 15.62 -10.29
N ALA A 7 -2.62 15.66 -10.98
CA ALA A 7 -3.25 14.45 -11.50
C ALA A 7 -2.40 13.79 -12.59
N GLU A 8 -1.90 14.57 -13.55
CA GLU A 8 -1.03 14.09 -14.63
C GLU A 8 0.29 13.51 -14.11
N LEU A 9 0.89 14.15 -13.09
CA LEU A 9 2.10 13.65 -12.43
C LEU A 9 1.86 12.28 -11.79
N VAL A 10 0.78 12.14 -11.01
CA VAL A 10 0.43 10.87 -10.35
C VAL A 10 0.19 9.77 -11.37
N GLU A 11 -0.51 10.09 -12.46
CA GLU A 11 -0.74 9.15 -13.56
C GLU A 11 0.58 8.65 -14.15
N LYS A 12 1.46 9.57 -14.59
CA LYS A 12 2.77 9.22 -15.14
C LYS A 12 3.63 8.42 -14.17
N CYS A 13 3.65 8.82 -12.89
CA CYS A 13 4.45 8.11 -11.89
C CYS A 13 3.91 6.71 -11.57
N LEU A 14 2.59 6.53 -11.50
CA LEU A 14 2.00 5.20 -11.30
C LEU A 14 2.20 4.30 -12.51
N ASP A 15 2.08 4.84 -13.72
CA ASP A 15 2.34 4.09 -14.95
C ASP A 15 3.82 3.66 -15.00
N GLN A 16 4.75 4.56 -14.65
CA GLN A 16 6.16 4.20 -14.53
C GLN A 16 6.41 3.12 -13.47
N CYS A 17 5.71 3.17 -12.32
CA CYS A 17 5.81 2.14 -11.30
C CYS A 17 5.38 0.77 -11.87
N LEU A 18 4.29 0.72 -12.64
CA LEU A 18 3.79 -0.51 -13.24
C LEU A 18 4.75 -1.06 -14.28
N GLU A 19 5.28 -0.22 -15.15
CA GLU A 19 6.30 -0.61 -16.13
C GLU A 19 7.47 -1.33 -15.45
N TRP A 20 7.99 -0.75 -14.35
CA TRP A 20 9.07 -1.36 -13.56
C TRP A 20 8.68 -2.69 -12.90
N LEU A 21 7.39 -2.90 -12.59
CA LEU A 21 6.91 -4.15 -12.00
C LEU A 21 6.66 -5.24 -13.05
N GLU A 22 6.32 -4.85 -14.28
CA GLU A 22 6.00 -5.73 -15.40
C GLU A 22 7.22 -6.10 -16.26
N GLU A 23 8.39 -5.55 -15.95
CA GLU A 23 9.64 -5.90 -16.64
C GLU A 23 9.89 -7.43 -16.65
N PRO A 24 10.28 -8.00 -17.81
CA PRO A 24 10.46 -9.44 -17.96
C PRO A 24 11.61 -9.98 -17.10
N THR A 25 12.61 -9.14 -16.81
CA THR A 25 13.71 -9.47 -15.92
C THR A 25 13.50 -8.80 -14.58
N ARG A 26 13.49 -9.58 -13.49
CA ARG A 26 13.33 -9.03 -12.14
C ARG A 26 14.48 -8.07 -11.80
N ASN A 27 14.14 -6.81 -11.57
CA ASN A 27 15.04 -5.80 -11.04
C ASN A 27 14.60 -5.39 -9.61
N GLU A 28 15.45 -5.67 -8.63
CA GLU A 28 15.16 -5.46 -7.20
C GLU A 28 15.03 -3.98 -6.84
N GLN A 29 15.97 -3.16 -7.33
CA GLN A 29 16.00 -1.73 -7.07
C GLN A 29 14.78 -1.02 -7.66
N ARG A 30 14.36 -1.43 -8.85
CA ARG A 30 13.16 -0.90 -9.50
C ARG A 30 11.89 -1.27 -8.74
N ARG A 31 11.76 -2.53 -8.29
CA ARG A 31 10.62 -2.95 -7.45
C ARG A 31 10.55 -2.16 -6.14
N LEU A 32 11.68 -1.98 -5.48
CA LEU A 32 11.76 -1.16 -4.26
C LEU A 32 11.40 0.31 -4.54
N ALA A 33 11.93 0.89 -5.61
CA ALA A 33 11.63 2.26 -6.02
C ALA A 33 10.14 2.44 -6.35
N SER A 34 9.51 1.49 -7.06
CA SER A 34 8.08 1.53 -7.38
C SER A 34 7.22 1.62 -6.12
N VAL A 35 7.50 0.79 -5.11
CA VAL A 35 6.67 0.77 -3.89
C VAL A 35 6.89 1.99 -3.01
N LEU A 36 8.12 2.50 -2.95
CA LEU A 36 8.42 3.75 -2.24
C LEU A 36 7.73 4.93 -2.92
N LEU A 37 7.84 5.05 -4.25
CA LEU A 37 7.17 6.11 -5.00
C LEU A 37 5.66 6.03 -4.82
N ALA A 38 5.05 4.85 -4.96
CA ALA A 38 3.61 4.67 -4.76
C ALA A 38 3.16 5.08 -3.34
N ARG A 39 3.97 4.78 -2.31
CA ARG A 39 3.72 5.26 -0.93
C ARG A 39 3.73 6.78 -0.86
N GLU A 40 4.75 7.44 -1.40
CA GLU A 40 4.84 8.91 -1.35
C GLU A 40 3.68 9.57 -2.10
N LEU A 41 3.30 9.04 -3.27
CA LEU A 41 2.15 9.54 -4.02
C LEU A 41 0.86 9.40 -3.21
N ALA A 42 0.65 8.26 -2.56
CA ALA A 42 -0.49 8.06 -1.68
C ALA A 42 -0.50 9.12 -0.57
N MET A 43 0.60 9.29 0.15
CA MET A 43 0.69 10.20 1.29
C MET A 43 0.51 11.68 0.91
N PHE A 44 1.19 12.14 -0.14
CA PHE A 44 1.28 13.57 -0.46
C PHE A 44 0.31 14.03 -1.54
N THR A 45 -0.26 13.10 -2.32
CA THR A 45 -1.18 13.42 -3.43
C THR A 45 -2.46 12.58 -3.38
N ALA A 46 -2.96 12.32 -2.16
CA ALA A 46 -4.05 11.39 -1.87
C ALA A 46 -5.28 11.50 -2.79
N THR A 47 -5.72 12.72 -3.15
CA THR A 47 -6.88 12.92 -4.03
C THR A 47 -6.63 12.42 -5.45
N SER A 48 -5.50 12.76 -6.04
CA SER A 48 -5.12 12.30 -7.38
C SER A 48 -4.82 10.79 -7.38
N PHE A 49 -4.11 10.30 -6.35
CA PHE A 49 -3.82 8.87 -6.18
C PHE A 49 -5.10 8.03 -6.10
N PHE A 50 -6.11 8.50 -5.36
CA PHE A 50 -7.36 7.76 -5.18
C PHE A 50 -8.09 7.50 -6.50
N LEU A 51 -7.99 8.39 -7.49
CA LEU A 51 -8.57 8.19 -8.83
C LEU A 51 -7.97 6.98 -9.57
N ARG A 52 -6.74 6.58 -9.21
CA ARG A 52 -6.00 5.45 -9.81
C ARG A 52 -5.82 4.28 -8.82
N ALA A 53 -6.47 4.30 -7.66
CA ALA A 53 -6.28 3.29 -6.62
C ALA A 53 -6.53 1.86 -7.12
N ASN A 54 -7.49 1.66 -8.04
CA ASN A 54 -7.74 0.36 -8.66
C ASN A 54 -6.53 -0.25 -9.35
N VAL A 55 -5.70 0.59 -9.99
CA VAL A 55 -4.49 0.16 -10.68
C VAL A 55 -3.43 -0.26 -9.66
N PHE A 56 -3.24 0.56 -8.63
CA PHE A 56 -2.35 0.25 -7.50
C PHE A 56 -2.72 -1.08 -6.80
N PHE A 57 -4.00 -1.28 -6.45
CA PHE A 57 -4.46 -2.50 -5.80
C PHE A 57 -4.43 -3.74 -6.71
N LYS A 58 -4.21 -3.60 -8.03
CA LYS A 58 -3.95 -4.74 -8.91
C LYS A 58 -2.47 -5.15 -8.88
N SER A 59 -1.57 -4.18 -8.81
CA SER A 59 -0.13 -4.44 -8.90
C SER A 59 0.55 -4.71 -7.56
N ILE A 60 0.13 -4.06 -6.47
CA ILE A 60 0.84 -4.11 -5.17
C ILE A 60 1.02 -5.52 -4.61
N PHE A 61 0.06 -6.42 -4.83
CA PHE A 61 0.16 -7.78 -4.30
C PHE A 61 1.28 -8.58 -4.94
N THR A 62 1.75 -8.22 -6.14
CA THR A 62 2.89 -8.87 -6.79
C THR A 62 4.20 -8.61 -6.04
N VAL A 63 4.38 -7.40 -5.51
CA VAL A 63 5.59 -6.98 -4.77
C VAL A 63 5.53 -7.28 -3.28
N ILE A 64 4.33 -7.37 -2.70
CA ILE A 64 4.14 -7.94 -1.35
C ILE A 64 4.63 -9.38 -1.28
N ARG A 65 4.54 -10.12 -2.40
CA ARG A 65 5.03 -11.49 -2.55
C ARG A 65 6.48 -11.55 -3.05
N ASP A 66 7.27 -10.47 -2.98
CA ASP A 66 8.67 -10.52 -3.42
C ASP A 66 9.51 -11.42 -2.49
N PRO A 67 10.47 -12.21 -2.99
CA PRO A 67 11.37 -13.02 -2.15
C PRO A 67 12.21 -12.19 -1.17
N LYS A 68 12.40 -10.88 -1.41
CA LYS A 68 13.18 -10.01 -0.53
C LYS A 68 12.32 -9.38 0.56
N PRO A 69 12.64 -9.58 1.85
CA PRO A 69 11.85 -9.05 2.95
C PRO A 69 11.77 -7.52 2.97
N GLN A 70 12.84 -6.83 2.56
CA GLN A 70 12.86 -5.37 2.47
C GLN A 70 11.80 -4.82 1.51
N ILE A 71 11.65 -5.45 0.33
CA ILE A 71 10.61 -5.08 -0.64
C ILE A 71 9.22 -5.36 -0.06
N ARG A 72 9.02 -6.49 0.61
CA ARG A 72 7.74 -6.82 1.24
C ARG A 72 7.34 -5.77 2.28
N ILE A 73 8.26 -5.39 3.16
CA ILE A 73 8.02 -4.38 4.21
C ILE A 73 7.70 -3.03 3.57
N ALA A 74 8.46 -2.59 2.56
CA ALA A 74 8.21 -1.34 1.86
C ALA A 74 6.85 -1.34 1.12
N SER A 75 6.49 -2.47 0.49
CA SER A 75 5.19 -2.66 -0.18
C SER A 75 4.04 -2.53 0.80
N ILE A 76 4.22 -3.04 2.01
CA ILE A 76 3.21 -3.00 3.06
C ILE A 76 3.04 -1.59 3.62
N ASN A 77 4.11 -0.80 3.72
CA ASN A 77 4.01 0.63 4.02
C ASN A 77 3.24 1.40 2.95
N ALA A 78 3.40 1.05 1.67
CA ALA A 78 2.62 1.63 0.58
C ALA A 78 1.14 1.22 0.66
N LEU A 79 0.87 -0.06 0.95
CA LEU A 79 -0.49 -0.57 1.17
C LEU A 79 -1.17 0.13 2.34
N HIS A 80 -0.47 0.34 3.46
CA HIS A 80 -0.97 1.07 4.62
C HIS A 80 -1.41 2.50 4.26
N ALA A 81 -0.58 3.24 3.53
CA ALA A 81 -0.91 4.59 3.07
C ALA A 81 -2.16 4.59 2.18
N ALA A 82 -2.24 3.66 1.21
CA ALA A 82 -3.39 3.54 0.31
C ALA A 82 -4.70 3.16 1.05
N LEU A 83 -4.63 2.24 2.02
CA LEU A 83 -5.77 1.82 2.84
C LEU A 83 -6.21 2.93 3.80
N THR A 84 -5.30 3.75 4.30
CA THR A 84 -5.61 4.92 5.14
C THR A 84 -6.40 5.97 4.36
N ILE A 85 -5.99 6.28 3.13
CA ILE A 85 -6.73 7.23 2.27
C ILE A 85 -8.12 6.67 1.93
N THR A 86 -8.18 5.36 1.68
CA THR A 86 -9.44 4.65 1.44
C THR A 86 -10.36 4.71 2.65
N SER A 87 -9.82 4.53 3.87
CA SER A 87 -10.63 4.47 5.09
C SER A 87 -11.32 5.79 5.39
N GLN A 88 -10.66 6.91 5.04
CA GLN A 88 -11.15 8.28 5.20
C GLN A 88 -12.21 8.72 4.17
N ARG A 89 -12.38 7.97 3.06
CA ARG A 89 -13.34 8.32 2.01
C ARG A 89 -14.59 7.45 2.12
N GLU A 90 -15.76 8.07 2.01
CA GLU A 90 -17.03 7.36 1.79
C GLU A 90 -17.04 6.80 0.36
N ALA A 91 -16.43 5.64 0.17
CA ALA A 91 -16.34 4.98 -1.12
C ALA A 91 -17.17 3.69 -1.11
N LYS A 92 -18.05 3.53 -2.11
CA LYS A 92 -18.77 2.26 -2.36
C LYS A 92 -17.82 1.06 -2.51
N LEU A 93 -16.59 1.32 -2.95
CA LEU A 93 -15.53 0.34 -3.19
C LEU A 93 -14.69 0.01 -1.94
N LYS A 94 -14.93 0.67 -0.79
CA LYS A 94 -14.16 0.44 0.45
C LYS A 94 -14.22 -1.02 0.87
N THR A 95 -15.41 -1.62 0.84
CA THR A 95 -15.61 -3.05 1.11
C THR A 95 -14.87 -3.93 0.09
N GLU A 96 -14.81 -3.53 -1.18
CA GLU A 96 -14.16 -4.31 -2.23
C GLU A 96 -12.65 -4.41 -2.01
N TRP A 97 -11.95 -3.29 -1.75
CA TRP A 97 -10.50 -3.34 -1.57
C TRP A 97 -10.07 -4.06 -0.29
N TYR A 98 -10.80 -3.93 0.82
CA TYR A 98 -10.52 -4.73 2.02
C TYR A 98 -10.75 -6.22 1.77
N THR A 99 -11.87 -6.58 1.12
CA THR A 99 -12.16 -7.97 0.75
C THR A 99 -11.09 -8.53 -0.17
N LYS A 100 -10.62 -7.72 -1.13
CA LYS A 100 -9.53 -8.07 -2.03
C LYS A 100 -8.22 -8.30 -1.29
N CYS A 101 -7.84 -7.41 -0.37
CA CYS A 101 -6.64 -7.59 0.45
C CYS A 101 -6.69 -8.89 1.25
N TYR A 102 -7.85 -9.19 1.85
CA TYR A 102 -8.05 -10.44 2.59
C TYR A 102 -7.96 -11.67 1.67
N ALA A 103 -8.60 -11.62 0.50
CA ALA A 103 -8.55 -12.70 -0.48
C ALA A 103 -7.13 -12.94 -1.00
N GLU A 104 -6.37 -11.89 -1.31
CA GLU A 104 -4.97 -11.96 -1.76
C GLU A 104 -4.04 -12.50 -0.66
N ALA A 105 -4.27 -12.12 0.60
CA ALA A 105 -3.53 -12.68 1.73
C ALA A 105 -3.71 -14.20 1.81
N LEU A 106 -4.94 -14.70 1.70
CA LEU A 106 -5.23 -16.14 1.71
C LEU A 106 -4.72 -16.85 0.45
N ASN A 107 -4.83 -16.21 -0.71
CA ASN A 107 -4.33 -16.78 -1.97
C ASN A 107 -2.80 -16.87 -1.98
N THR A 108 -2.10 -16.00 -1.26
CA THR A 108 -0.63 -16.06 -1.12
C THR A 108 -0.16 -17.41 -0.57
N MET A 109 -0.95 -18.07 0.29
CA MET A 109 -0.61 -19.40 0.80
C MET A 109 -0.78 -20.53 -0.20
N LYS A 110 -1.62 -20.34 -1.23
CA LYS A 110 -1.92 -21.35 -2.27
C LYS A 110 -0.89 -21.35 -3.41
N ILE A 111 -0.10 -20.29 -3.52
CA ILE A 111 0.90 -20.13 -4.59
C ILE A 111 2.13 -20.96 -4.22
N ASN A 112 2.55 -21.86 -5.10
CA ASN A 112 3.69 -22.74 -4.82
C ASN A 112 5.04 -22.15 -5.29
N ASP A 113 5.02 -21.02 -5.99
CA ASP A 113 6.21 -20.42 -6.63
C ASP A 113 7.19 -19.77 -5.64
N LEU A 114 6.82 -19.63 -4.37
CA LEU A 114 7.64 -19.03 -3.31
C LEU A 114 7.88 -19.98 -2.15
N PRO A 115 8.97 -19.85 -1.38
CA PRO A 115 9.16 -20.59 -0.14
C PRO A 115 8.01 -20.38 0.85
N LYS A 116 7.69 -21.42 1.65
CA LYS A 116 6.61 -21.37 2.64
C LYS A 116 6.75 -20.19 3.62
N ASP A 117 7.96 -19.90 4.05
CA ASP A 117 8.23 -18.84 5.02
C ASP A 117 7.98 -17.45 4.43
N ASP A 118 8.38 -17.22 3.17
CA ASP A 118 8.12 -15.96 2.47
C ASP A 118 6.63 -15.73 2.24
N ARG A 119 5.89 -16.78 1.89
CA ARG A 119 4.42 -16.71 1.74
C ARG A 119 3.74 -16.41 3.07
N THR A 120 4.17 -17.09 4.13
CA THR A 120 3.63 -16.90 5.48
C THR A 120 3.87 -15.47 5.94
N HIS A 121 5.10 -14.96 5.79
CA HIS A 121 5.43 -13.58 6.14
C HIS A 121 4.61 -12.56 5.34
N SER A 122 4.49 -12.75 4.02
CA SER A 122 3.68 -11.88 3.15
C SER A 122 2.21 -11.85 3.56
N MET A 123 1.60 -13.02 3.82
CA MET A 123 0.22 -13.13 4.31
C MET A 123 0.04 -12.40 5.64
N LEU A 124 0.93 -12.65 6.61
CA LEU A 124 0.84 -12.06 7.94
C LEU A 124 0.96 -10.54 7.89
N LEU A 125 1.80 -9.98 7.01
CA LEU A 125 1.90 -8.53 6.83
C LEU A 125 0.60 -7.93 6.32
N VAL A 126 -0.04 -8.52 5.31
CA VAL A 126 -1.33 -8.00 4.78
C VAL A 126 -2.44 -8.08 5.84
N LEU A 127 -2.52 -9.19 6.57
CA LEU A 127 -3.51 -9.34 7.65
C LEU A 127 -3.27 -8.33 8.77
N ASN A 128 -2.01 -8.09 9.14
CA ASN A 128 -1.65 -7.08 10.13
C ASN A 128 -2.17 -5.71 9.70
N GLU A 129 -1.95 -5.29 8.45
CA GLU A 129 -2.44 -4.00 7.96
C GLU A 129 -3.97 -3.90 7.96
N LEU A 130 -4.68 -4.97 7.62
CA LEU A 130 -6.15 -4.97 7.71
C LEU A 130 -6.63 -4.75 9.14
N VAL A 131 -5.99 -5.39 10.12
CA VAL A 131 -6.32 -5.20 11.54
C VAL A 131 -5.99 -3.79 12.00
N ARG A 132 -4.83 -3.25 11.61
CA ARG A 132 -4.42 -1.87 11.94
C ARG A 132 -5.40 -0.82 11.40
N ILE A 133 -5.94 -1.04 10.20
CA ILE A 133 -6.89 -0.12 9.58
C ILE A 133 -8.33 -0.31 10.08
N ALA A 134 -8.67 -1.50 10.59
CA ALA A 134 -10.02 -1.80 11.07
C ALA A 134 -10.45 -0.94 12.27
N ASP A 135 -9.52 -0.61 13.16
CA ASP A 135 -9.79 0.23 14.34
C ASP A 135 -8.68 1.26 14.56
N ALA A 136 -8.95 2.50 14.15
CA ALA A 136 -8.04 3.62 14.32
C ALA A 136 -7.79 4.00 15.79
N THR A 137 -8.72 3.71 16.69
CA THR A 137 -8.58 3.98 18.12
C THR A 137 -7.57 3.02 18.72
N TYR A 138 -7.72 1.72 18.43
CA TYR A 138 -6.77 0.70 18.86
C TYR A 138 -5.37 0.95 18.29
N GLU A 139 -5.28 1.33 17.01
CA GLU A 139 -4.00 1.65 16.38
C GLU A 139 -3.31 2.84 17.08
N ARG A 140 -4.07 3.87 17.47
CA ARG A 140 -3.52 5.00 18.24
C ARG A 140 -2.98 4.54 19.60
N THR A 141 -3.75 3.77 20.35
CA THR A 141 -3.32 3.21 21.65
C THR A 141 -2.05 2.36 21.50
N ARG A 142 -1.96 1.55 20.43
CA ARG A 142 -0.78 0.73 20.15
C ARG A 142 0.46 1.59 19.87
N LEU A 143 0.32 2.67 19.10
CA LEU A 143 1.41 3.60 18.80
C LEU A 143 1.89 4.33 20.06
N GLU A 144 0.96 4.78 20.91
CA GLU A 144 1.25 5.41 22.20
C GLU A 144 2.02 4.46 23.13
N ALA A 145 1.57 3.21 23.24
CA ALA A 145 2.23 2.18 24.05
C ALA A 145 3.66 1.86 23.57
N LEU A 146 3.92 2.00 22.26
CA LEU A 146 5.25 1.82 21.66
C LEU A 146 6.12 3.09 21.74
N GLY A 147 5.61 4.20 22.28
CA GLY A 147 6.33 5.47 22.33
C GLY A 147 6.53 6.13 20.96
N ILE A 148 5.79 5.71 19.94
CA ILE A 148 5.88 6.25 18.58
C ILE A 148 5.00 7.51 18.51
N ARG A 149 5.61 8.69 18.50
CA ARG A 149 4.89 9.96 18.35
C ARG A 149 4.54 10.18 16.87
N GLN A 150 3.26 10.47 16.57
CA GLN A 150 2.71 10.67 15.21
C GLN A 150 3.38 11.80 14.37
N THR A 151 4.38 12.50 14.91
CA THR A 151 5.12 13.58 14.23
C THR A 151 5.95 13.15 13.01
N GLU A 152 6.17 11.85 12.78
CA GLU A 152 6.90 11.35 11.61
C GLU A 152 5.98 10.85 10.47
N THR A 153 4.65 11.00 10.59
CA THR A 153 3.71 10.61 9.53
C THR A 153 2.52 11.57 9.48
N SER A 154 2.81 12.83 9.10
CA SER A 154 1.80 13.79 8.59
C SER A 154 0.81 13.02 7.69
N ILE A 155 -0.52 13.06 7.81
CA ILE A 155 -1.45 14.15 8.12
C ILE A 155 -2.78 13.50 8.56
N ALA A 156 -3.30 13.80 9.75
CA ALA A 156 -4.71 13.58 10.11
C ALA A 156 -5.14 14.45 11.31
N THR A 157 -4.79 15.74 11.29
CA THR A 157 -5.62 16.75 11.95
C THR A 157 -6.53 17.34 10.87
N PRO A 158 -7.87 17.23 11.00
CA PRO A 158 -8.77 17.94 10.11
C PRO A 158 -8.50 19.44 10.27
N ILE A 159 -8.39 20.13 9.14
CA ILE A 159 -8.35 21.58 9.09
C ILE A 159 -9.72 22.05 9.59
N GLU A 160 -9.76 22.66 10.77
CA GLU A 160 -10.88 23.53 11.18
C GLU A 160 -10.91 24.79 10.30
#